data_AF-A0A2K5YDT1-F1
#
_entry.id   AF-A0A2K5YDT1-F1
#
_cell.length_a   1.000
_cell.length_b   1.000
_cell.length_c   1.000
_cell.angle_alpha   90.00
_cell.angle_beta   90.00
_cell.angle_gamma   90.00
#
_symmetry.space_group_name_H-M   'P 1'
#
loop_
_entity.id
_entity.type
_entity.pdbx_description
1 polymer ?
#
loop_
_entity_poly.entity_id
_entity_poly.type
_entity_poly.pdbx_seq_one_letter_code
_entity_poly.pdbx_strand_id
1 'polypeptide(L)'
;FQGLQLEREACLASNYALAKENLALRPRLEMGRAALAIKYQELREVAENCADKLQRLEESMHRWSPHCALGWLQAELEEAEQEAEEQMEQLLLGEQSLEAFLPAFQRGRALAHLRRTQAEKLQELLRRRERSAQPAPTSAADPPKSFPAAAVLPTGAARGPPAVPRSLPPLDSRPVPPLKGSPGCPLGPAPLLSPRPSQPEPPHR
;
A
#
# COMPACT_ATOMS: atom_id res chain seq x y z
N PHE A 1 -40.35 -49.05 -38.70
CA PHE A 1 -40.08 -47.77 -39.38
C PHE A 1 -40.84 -46.59 -38.77
N GLN A 2 -42.15 -46.67 -38.47
CA GLN A 2 -42.90 -45.55 -37.88
C GLN A 2 -42.44 -45.07 -36.49
N GLY A 3 -42.12 -45.98 -35.55
CA GLY A 3 -41.64 -45.59 -34.21
C GLY A 3 -40.36 -44.75 -34.24
N LEU A 4 -39.40 -45.14 -35.08
CA LEU A 4 -38.16 -44.38 -35.30
C LEU A 4 -38.41 -42.99 -35.92
N GLN A 5 -39.47 -42.82 -36.72
CA GLN A 5 -39.84 -41.50 -37.24
C GLN A 5 -40.42 -40.60 -36.13
N LEU A 6 -41.28 -41.15 -35.27
CA LEU A 6 -41.84 -40.41 -34.13
C LEU A 6 -40.76 -39.98 -33.13
N GLU A 7 -39.80 -40.85 -32.82
CA GLU A 7 -38.66 -40.52 -31.97
C GLU A 7 -37.79 -39.41 -32.57
N ARG A 8 -37.54 -39.48 -33.89
CA ARG A 8 -36.81 -38.43 -34.62
C ARG A 8 -37.54 -37.10 -34.55
N GLU A 9 -38.85 -37.07 -34.80
CA GLU A 9 -39.67 -35.85 -34.75
C GLU A 9 -39.70 -35.26 -33.35
N ALA A 10 -39.86 -36.09 -32.31
CA ALA A 10 -39.81 -35.66 -30.92
C ALA A 10 -38.44 -35.06 -30.55
N CYS A 11 -37.35 -35.68 -31.01
CA CYS A 11 -35.99 -35.16 -30.83
C CYS A 11 -35.78 -33.81 -31.53
N LEU A 12 -36.25 -33.67 -32.78
CA LEU A 12 -36.18 -32.42 -33.53
C LEU A 12 -37.00 -31.30 -32.88
N ALA A 13 -38.21 -31.60 -32.43
CA ALA A 13 -39.06 -30.64 -31.72
C ALA A 13 -38.43 -30.18 -30.41
N SER A 14 -37.85 -31.11 -29.64
CA SER A 14 -37.12 -30.80 -28.41
C SER A 14 -35.87 -29.94 -28.68
N ASN A 15 -35.06 -30.31 -29.68
CA ASN A 15 -33.89 -29.52 -30.07
C ASN A 15 -34.27 -28.11 -30.52
N TYR A 16 -35.35 -27.97 -31.31
CA TYR A 16 -35.86 -26.67 -31.73
C TYR A 16 -36.31 -25.81 -30.55
N ALA A 17 -37.06 -26.38 -29.59
CA ALA A 17 -37.49 -25.68 -28.39
C ALA A 17 -36.29 -25.18 -27.58
N LEU A 18 -35.31 -26.05 -27.33
CA LEU A 18 -34.07 -25.69 -26.63
C LEU A 18 -33.26 -24.63 -27.39
N ALA A 19 -33.16 -24.71 -28.71
CA ALA A 19 -32.46 -23.71 -29.52
C ALA A 19 -33.15 -22.34 -29.40
N LYS A 20 -34.48 -22.31 -29.46
CA LYS A 20 -35.28 -21.08 -29.30
C LYS A 20 -35.09 -20.46 -27.92
N GLU A 21 -35.13 -21.25 -26.87
CA GLU A 21 -34.87 -20.79 -25.49
C GLU A 21 -33.44 -20.28 -25.33
N ASN A 22 -32.44 -21.02 -25.81
CA ASN A 22 -31.05 -20.59 -25.78
C ASN A 22 -30.83 -19.25 -26.50
N LEU A 23 -31.45 -19.07 -27.68
CA LEU A 23 -31.39 -17.81 -28.42
C LEU A 23 -32.06 -16.67 -27.67
N ALA A 24 -33.18 -16.93 -26.98
CA ALA A 24 -33.86 -15.93 -26.16
C ALA A 24 -33.02 -15.47 -24.95
N LEU A 25 -32.14 -16.32 -24.42
CA LEU A 25 -31.26 -15.98 -23.30
C LEU A 25 -30.03 -15.16 -23.71
N ARG A 26 -29.57 -15.25 -24.96
CA ARG A 26 -28.39 -14.53 -25.47
C ARG A 26 -28.36 -13.03 -25.11
N PRO A 27 -29.40 -12.21 -25.40
CA PRO A 27 -29.35 -10.78 -25.12
C PRO A 27 -29.15 -10.48 -23.63
N ARG A 28 -29.75 -11.27 -22.73
CA ARG A 28 -29.57 -11.11 -21.28
C ARG A 28 -28.14 -11.47 -20.85
N LEU A 29 -27.56 -12.53 -21.41
CA LEU A 29 -26.18 -12.94 -21.11
C LEU A 29 -25.17 -11.93 -21.66
N GLU A 30 -25.38 -11.42 -22.87
CA GLU A 30 -24.53 -10.39 -23.47
C GLU A 30 -24.57 -9.09 -22.67
N MET A 31 -25.76 -8.65 -22.26
CA MET A 31 -25.94 -7.50 -21.38
C MET A 31 -25.22 -7.71 -20.04
N GLY A 32 -25.40 -8.89 -19.41
CA GLY A 32 -24.74 -9.23 -18.16
C GLY A 32 -23.22 -9.25 -18.28
N ARG A 33 -22.68 -9.79 -19.38
CA ARG A 33 -21.25 -9.79 -19.69
C ARG A 33 -20.71 -8.37 -19.85
N ALA A 34 -21.44 -7.50 -20.56
CA ALA A 34 -21.06 -6.10 -20.74
C ALA A 34 -21.07 -5.33 -19.41
N ALA A 35 -22.14 -5.48 -18.61
CA ALA A 35 -22.24 -4.85 -17.29
C ALA A 35 -21.10 -5.30 -16.35
N LEU A 36 -20.78 -6.59 -16.36
CA LEU A 36 -19.68 -7.14 -15.57
C LEU A 36 -18.32 -6.58 -16.01
N ALA A 37 -18.09 -6.48 -17.33
CA ALA A 37 -16.87 -5.88 -17.86
C ALA A 37 -16.71 -4.42 -17.42
N ILE A 38 -17.79 -3.64 -17.41
CA ILE A 38 -17.79 -2.26 -16.89
C ILE A 38 -17.42 -2.25 -15.41
N LYS A 39 -18.01 -3.13 -14.59
CA LYS A 39 -17.67 -3.19 -13.15
C LYS A 39 -16.23 -3.60 -12.88
N TYR A 40 -15.67 -4.52 -13.66
CA TYR A 40 -14.25 -4.85 -13.55
C TYR A 40 -13.36 -3.68 -13.94
N GLN A 41 -13.74 -2.93 -14.96
CA GLN A 41 -13.00 -1.74 -15.37
C GLN A 41 -13.03 -0.65 -14.29
N GLU A 42 -14.20 -0.35 -13.72
CA GLU A 42 -14.34 0.58 -12.59
C GLU A 42 -13.49 0.14 -11.39
N LEU A 43 -13.54 -1.15 -11.02
CA LEU A 43 -12.73 -1.70 -9.93
C LEU A 43 -11.23 -1.52 -10.19
N ARG A 44 -10.79 -1.79 -11.42
CA ARG A 44 -9.40 -1.65 -11.83
C ARG A 44 -8.95 -0.19 -11.68
N GLU A 45 -9.73 0.76 -12.18
CA GLU A 45 -9.42 2.19 -12.09
C GLU A 45 -9.31 2.66 -10.64
N VAL A 46 -10.23 2.23 -9.77
CA VAL A 46 -10.17 2.56 -8.34
C VAL A 46 -8.97 1.91 -7.68
N ALA A 47 -8.65 0.64 -8.00
CA ALA A 47 -7.50 -0.05 -7.44
C ALA A 47 -6.17 0.61 -7.84
N GLU A 48 -6.02 0.99 -9.11
CA GLU A 48 -4.85 1.72 -9.62
C GLU A 48 -4.72 3.09 -8.91
N ASN A 49 -5.82 3.85 -8.79
CA ASN A 49 -5.83 5.13 -8.07
C ASN A 49 -5.50 4.97 -6.57
N CYS A 50 -5.98 3.90 -5.93
CA CYS A 50 -5.62 3.58 -4.56
C CYS A 50 -4.13 3.26 -4.42
N ALA A 51 -3.57 2.47 -5.35
CA ALA A 51 -2.15 2.16 -5.36
C ALA A 51 -1.30 3.43 -5.53
N ASP A 52 -1.67 4.32 -6.47
CA ASP A 52 -0.99 5.59 -6.67
C ASP A 52 -1.01 6.47 -5.42
N LYS A 53 -2.17 6.55 -4.74
CA LYS A 53 -2.30 7.31 -3.50
C LYS A 53 -1.47 6.74 -2.36
N LEU A 54 -1.43 5.41 -2.23
CA LEU A 54 -0.59 4.73 -1.24
C LEU A 54 0.89 5.00 -1.52
N GLN A 55 1.33 4.89 -2.77
CA GLN A 55 2.71 5.19 -3.14
C GLN A 55 3.09 6.64 -2.79
N ARG A 56 2.27 7.63 -3.15
CA ARG A 56 2.53 9.05 -2.82
C ARG A 56 2.57 9.29 -1.30
N LEU A 57 1.73 8.59 -0.55
CA LEU A 57 1.71 8.66 0.90
C LEU A 57 2.98 8.05 1.49
N GLU A 58 3.42 6.89 1.00
CA GLU A 58 4.66 6.23 1.41
C GLU A 58 5.89 7.11 1.13
N GLU A 59 5.99 7.68 -0.07
CA GLU A 59 7.05 8.62 -0.45
C GLU A 59 7.07 9.85 0.46
N SER A 60 5.89 10.42 0.73
CA SER A 60 5.75 11.57 1.63
C SER A 60 6.13 11.22 3.07
N MET A 61 5.70 10.06 3.56
CA MET A 61 6.02 9.59 4.90
C MET A 61 7.50 9.26 5.06
N HIS A 62 8.11 8.71 4.03
CA HIS A 62 9.54 8.48 4.00
C HIS A 62 10.31 9.79 4.03
N ARG A 63 9.98 10.72 3.11
CA ARG A 63 10.60 12.05 3.05
C ARG A 63 10.53 12.74 4.40
N TRP A 64 9.34 12.86 4.99
CA TRP A 64 9.15 13.55 6.28
C TRP A 64 9.42 12.65 7.49
N SER A 65 10.14 11.54 7.31
CA SER A 65 10.48 10.67 8.42
C SER A 65 11.52 11.33 9.34
N PRO A 66 11.51 11.04 10.65
CA PRO A 66 12.53 11.51 11.58
C PRO A 66 13.97 11.12 11.17
N HIS A 67 14.15 10.00 10.47
CA HIS A 67 15.45 9.56 9.97
C HIS A 67 15.94 10.45 8.82
N CYS A 68 15.07 10.77 7.86
CA CYS A 68 15.41 11.72 6.79
C CYS A 68 15.68 13.12 7.36
N ALA A 69 14.89 13.57 8.34
CA ALA A 69 15.13 14.83 9.05
C ALA A 69 16.49 14.89 9.73
N LEU A 70 16.93 13.78 10.35
CA LEU A 70 18.27 13.69 10.92
C LEU A 70 19.36 13.82 9.84
N GLY A 71 19.18 13.17 8.68
CA GLY A 71 20.11 13.29 7.56
C GLY A 71 20.22 14.72 7.02
N TRP A 72 19.10 15.44 6.90
CA TRP A 72 19.13 16.85 6.49
C TRP A 72 19.84 17.74 7.52
N LEU A 73 19.57 17.54 8.82
CA LEU A 73 20.26 18.27 9.89
C LEU A 73 21.77 18.02 9.87
N GLN A 74 22.21 16.81 9.53
CA GLN A 74 23.64 16.48 9.39
C GLN A 74 24.26 17.19 8.18
N ALA A 75 23.59 17.17 7.03
CA ALA A 75 24.08 17.88 5.84
C ALA A 75 24.15 19.41 6.05
N GLU A 76 23.12 19.98 6.68
CA GLU A 76 23.10 21.42 7.03
C GLU A 76 24.11 21.78 8.13
N LEU A 77 24.49 20.82 8.99
CA LEU A 77 25.57 21.01 9.95
C LEU A 77 26.92 21.04 9.23
N GLU A 78 27.19 20.06 8.37
CA GLU A 78 28.40 19.99 7.57
C GLU A 78 28.58 21.25 6.72
N GLU A 79 27.52 21.73 6.07
CA GLU A 79 27.52 23.01 5.33
C GLU A 79 27.91 24.18 6.24
N ALA A 80 27.25 24.35 7.40
CA ALA A 80 27.56 25.46 8.29
C ALA A 80 28.98 25.39 8.88
N GLU A 81 29.52 24.19 9.07
CA GLU A 81 30.92 24.01 9.50
C GLU A 81 31.88 24.37 8.37
N GLN A 82 31.60 23.94 7.14
CA GLN A 82 32.40 24.28 5.97
C GLN A 82 32.38 25.80 5.70
N GLU A 83 31.23 26.46 5.75
CA GLU A 83 31.13 27.92 5.59
C GLU A 83 31.95 28.67 6.65
N ALA A 84 31.99 28.16 7.89
CA ALA A 84 32.79 28.75 8.95
C ALA A 84 34.29 28.55 8.71
N GLU A 85 34.70 27.41 8.16
CA GLU A 85 36.09 27.14 7.73
C GLU A 85 36.49 28.07 6.58
N GLU A 86 35.65 28.21 5.56
CA GLU A 86 35.88 29.12 4.42
C GLU A 86 36.02 30.58 4.88
N GLN A 87 35.17 31.03 5.82
CA GLN A 87 35.28 32.37 6.41
C GLN A 87 36.60 32.56 7.17
N MET A 88 37.06 31.54 7.89
CA MET A 88 38.34 31.57 8.60
C MET A 88 39.50 31.65 7.60
N GLU A 89 39.48 30.87 6.54
CA GLU A 89 40.50 30.89 5.49
C GLU A 89 40.59 32.27 4.81
N GLN A 90 39.45 32.86 4.43
CA GLN A 90 39.39 34.20 3.85
C GLN A 90 39.99 35.27 4.78
N LEU A 91 39.75 35.18 6.09
CA LEU A 91 40.36 36.07 7.08
C LEU A 91 41.89 35.90 7.11
N LEU A 92 42.38 34.65 7.14
CA LEU A 92 43.81 34.35 7.22
C LEU A 92 44.57 34.77 5.96
N LEU A 93 43.91 34.73 4.80
CA LEU A 93 44.45 35.23 3.53
C LEU A 93 44.36 36.75 3.41
N GLY A 94 43.68 37.43 4.34
CA GLY A 94 43.47 38.88 4.30
C GLY A 94 42.43 39.33 3.27
N GLU A 95 41.62 38.40 2.74
CA GLU A 95 40.54 38.67 1.77
C GLU A 95 39.30 39.29 2.45
N GLN A 96 39.18 39.11 3.77
CA GLN A 96 38.09 39.65 4.58
C GLN A 96 38.63 40.45 5.77
N SER A 97 38.01 41.59 6.08
CA SER A 97 38.35 42.37 7.27
C SER A 97 37.79 41.74 8.54
N LEU A 98 38.46 41.98 9.67
CA LEU A 98 38.02 41.44 10.97
C LEU A 98 36.60 41.91 11.35
N GLU A 99 36.27 43.17 11.05
CA GLU A 99 34.95 43.76 11.32
C GLU A 99 33.82 43.08 10.52
N ALA A 100 34.11 42.60 9.31
CA ALA A 100 33.15 41.85 8.51
C ALA A 100 33.08 40.36 8.93
N PHE A 101 34.23 39.77 9.24
CA PHE A 101 34.38 38.37 9.63
C PHE A 101 33.68 38.05 10.95
N LEU A 102 33.99 38.78 12.02
CA LEU A 102 33.54 38.44 13.37
C LEU A 102 32.03 38.21 13.48
N PRO A 103 31.15 39.10 12.99
CA PRO A 103 29.72 38.89 13.11
C PRO A 103 29.22 37.73 12.22
N ALA A 104 29.82 37.50 11.05
CA ALA A 104 29.44 36.39 10.17
C ALA A 104 29.85 35.03 10.78
N PHE A 105 31.10 34.92 11.21
CA PHE A 105 31.64 33.71 11.81
C PHE A 105 30.94 33.34 13.11
N GLN A 106 30.66 34.32 13.99
CA GLN A 106 29.90 34.05 15.21
C GLN A 106 28.49 33.51 14.92
N ARG A 107 27.80 34.07 13.92
CA ARG A 107 26.49 33.56 13.49
C ARG A 107 26.59 32.15 12.92
N GLY A 108 27.55 31.88 12.02
CA GLY A 108 27.77 30.56 11.44
C GLY A 108 28.08 29.51 12.49
N ARG A 109 29.00 29.82 13.42
CA ARG A 109 29.34 28.93 14.55
C ARG A 109 28.15 28.68 15.47
N ALA A 110 27.38 29.72 15.81
CA ALA A 110 26.17 29.56 16.61
C ALA A 110 25.14 28.64 15.93
N LEU A 111 24.96 28.78 14.60
CA LEU A 111 24.09 27.93 13.81
C LEU A 111 24.57 26.47 13.77
N ALA A 112 25.87 26.24 13.54
CA ALA A 112 26.46 24.90 13.57
C ALA A 112 26.25 24.23 14.94
N HIS A 113 26.50 24.94 16.06
CA HIS A 113 26.27 24.40 17.40
C HIS A 113 24.79 24.07 17.65
N LEU A 114 23.87 24.91 17.18
CA LEU A 114 22.44 24.66 17.26
C LEU A 114 22.06 23.38 16.50
N ARG A 115 22.48 23.25 15.23
CA ARG A 115 22.19 22.08 14.38
C ARG A 115 22.80 20.80 14.95
N ARG A 116 24.03 20.84 15.46
CA ARG A 116 24.65 19.72 16.17
C ARG A 116 23.79 19.26 17.34
N THR A 117 23.36 20.19 18.18
CA THR A 117 22.50 19.88 19.33
C THR A 117 21.16 19.28 18.89
N GLN A 118 20.54 19.84 17.84
CA GLN A 118 19.30 19.31 17.28
C GLN A 118 19.46 17.88 16.74
N ALA A 119 20.54 17.61 16.00
CA ALA A 119 20.87 16.29 15.47
C ALA A 119 21.09 15.27 16.60
N GLU A 120 21.87 15.62 17.62
CA GLU A 120 22.10 14.77 18.79
C GLU A 120 20.79 14.43 19.52
N LYS A 121 19.92 15.42 19.74
CA LYS A 121 18.62 15.21 20.40
C LYS A 121 17.67 14.36 19.58
N LEU A 122 17.59 14.58 18.28
CA LEU A 122 16.78 13.75 17.40
C LEU A 122 17.29 12.31 17.36
N GLN A 123 18.60 12.12 17.27
CA GLN A 123 19.24 10.80 17.31
C GLN A 123 18.97 10.09 18.65
N GLU A 124 19.00 10.81 19.77
CA GLU A 124 18.65 10.26 21.08
C GLU A 124 17.20 9.79 21.14
N LEU A 125 16.25 10.58 20.63
CA LEU A 125 14.83 10.22 20.56
C LEU A 125 14.59 8.98 19.69
N LEU A 126 15.27 8.88 18.55
CA LEU A 126 15.20 7.72 17.66
C LEU A 126 15.68 6.45 18.37
N ARG A 127 16.84 6.49 19.01
CA ARG A 127 17.38 5.37 19.81
C ARG A 127 16.45 4.98 20.97
N ARG A 128 15.85 5.95 21.66
CA ARG A 128 14.88 5.70 22.74
C ARG A 128 13.64 4.98 22.21
N ARG A 129 13.13 5.40 21.04
CA ARG A 129 12.01 4.74 20.38
C ARG A 129 12.33 3.30 19.99
N GLU A 130 13.49 3.05 19.41
CA GLU A 130 13.96 1.70 19.06
C GLU A 130 14.02 0.78 20.28
N ARG A 131 14.57 1.26 21.39
CA ARG A 131 14.63 0.49 22.65
C ARG A 131 13.24 0.19 23.21
N SER A 132 12.30 1.13 23.12
CA SER A 132 10.92 0.92 23.56
C SER A 132 10.12 -0.04 22.67
N ALA A 133 10.55 -0.22 21.42
CA ALA A 133 9.91 -1.10 20.45
C ALA A 133 10.45 -2.53 20.48
N GLN A 134 11.56 -2.81 21.18
CA GLN A 134 12.05 -4.18 21.34
C GLN A 134 11.17 -4.94 22.35
N PRO A 135 10.50 -6.03 21.94
CA PRO A 135 9.84 -6.92 22.89
C PRO A 135 10.90 -7.53 23.81
N ALA A 136 10.61 -7.58 25.11
CA ALA A 136 11.46 -8.25 26.10
C ALA A 136 11.86 -9.64 25.59
N PRO A 137 13.12 -10.09 25.76
CA PRO A 137 13.51 -11.42 25.37
C PRO A 137 12.64 -12.41 26.14
N THR A 138 11.75 -13.10 25.43
CA THR A 138 11.05 -14.27 25.96
C THR A 138 12.13 -15.27 26.31
N SER A 139 12.41 -15.41 27.61
CA SER A 139 13.15 -16.54 28.18
C SER A 139 12.65 -17.80 27.48
N ALA A 140 13.58 -18.54 26.87
CA ALA A 140 13.31 -19.73 26.09
C ALA A 140 12.33 -20.65 26.84
N ALA A 141 11.10 -20.74 26.34
CA ALA A 141 10.21 -21.84 26.66
C ALA A 141 10.51 -22.94 25.64
N ASP A 142 10.92 -24.10 26.14
CA ASP A 142 11.26 -25.28 25.37
C ASP A 142 10.15 -25.63 24.35
N PRO A 143 10.49 -26.06 23.12
CA PRO A 143 9.49 -26.49 22.16
C PRO A 143 8.81 -27.79 22.65
N PRO A 144 7.47 -27.92 22.56
CA PRO A 144 6.79 -29.15 22.93
C PRO A 144 7.14 -30.26 21.93
N LYS A 145 7.53 -31.42 22.46
CA LYS A 145 7.83 -32.64 21.68
C LYS A 145 6.62 -33.06 20.83
N SER A 146 6.84 -33.23 19.54
CA SER A 146 5.86 -33.79 18.60
C SER A 146 5.68 -35.30 18.84
N PHE A 147 4.43 -35.75 18.95
CA PHE A 147 4.07 -37.17 18.90
C PHE A 147 3.90 -37.62 17.44
N PRO A 148 4.27 -38.86 17.06
CA PRO A 148 4.13 -39.32 15.68
C PRO A 148 2.68 -39.72 15.38
N ALA A 149 2.24 -39.37 14.17
CA ALA A 149 0.91 -39.69 13.63
C ALA A 149 0.78 -41.19 13.31
N ALA A 150 -0.28 -41.82 13.78
CA ALA A 150 -0.64 -43.19 13.42
C ALA A 150 -1.22 -43.23 11.99
N ALA A 151 -0.65 -44.10 11.16
CA ALA A 151 -1.11 -44.39 9.80
C ALA A 151 -2.44 -45.17 9.83
N VAL A 152 -3.41 -44.74 9.00
CA VAL A 152 -4.59 -45.54 8.66
C VAL A 152 -4.55 -45.82 7.15
N LEU A 153 -4.55 -47.11 6.80
CA LEU A 153 -4.57 -47.63 5.43
C LEU A 153 -6.01 -47.63 4.86
N PRO A 154 -6.20 -47.55 3.52
CA PRO A 154 -7.52 -47.43 2.91
C PRO A 154 -8.13 -48.80 2.57
N THR A 155 -9.44 -48.94 2.75
CA THR A 155 -10.23 -50.07 2.20
C THR A 155 -11.02 -49.57 1.00
N GLY A 156 -10.89 -50.24 -0.15
CA GLY A 156 -11.52 -49.86 -1.41
C GLY A 156 -12.90 -50.45 -1.65
N ALA A 157 -13.67 -49.85 -2.57
CA ALA A 157 -14.17 -50.49 -3.80
C ALA A 157 -15.25 -49.63 -4.52
N ALA A 158 -15.23 -49.73 -5.85
CA ALA A 158 -16.32 -49.61 -6.83
C ALA A 158 -16.75 -48.23 -7.41
N ARG A 159 -16.15 -47.92 -8.58
CA ARG A 159 -16.79 -47.77 -9.93
C ARG A 159 -17.80 -46.62 -10.19
N GLY A 160 -17.33 -45.59 -10.89
CA GLY A 160 -18.11 -44.58 -11.64
C GLY A 160 -17.34 -44.05 -12.86
N PRO A 161 -17.98 -43.51 -13.92
CA PRO A 161 -17.33 -43.19 -15.21
C PRO A 161 -16.54 -41.87 -15.16
N PRO A 162 -15.57 -41.64 -16.07
CA PRO A 162 -14.57 -40.58 -15.92
C PRO A 162 -15.13 -39.20 -16.24
N ALA A 163 -15.01 -38.28 -15.28
CA ALA A 163 -15.24 -36.85 -15.50
C ALA A 163 -13.96 -36.20 -16.07
N VAL A 164 -14.12 -35.54 -17.21
CA VAL A 164 -13.06 -34.78 -17.91
C VAL A 164 -12.65 -33.58 -17.04
N PRO A 165 -11.35 -33.30 -16.84
CA PRO A 165 -10.92 -32.14 -16.06
C PRO A 165 -11.18 -30.84 -16.84
N ARG A 166 -12.11 -30.02 -16.35
CA ARG A 166 -12.21 -28.61 -16.73
C ARG A 166 -11.01 -27.87 -16.14
N SER A 167 -10.09 -27.44 -16.99
CA SER A 167 -9.03 -26.49 -16.64
C SER A 167 -9.65 -25.12 -16.39
N LEU A 168 -9.86 -24.77 -15.12
CA LEU A 168 -10.01 -23.39 -14.70
C LEU A 168 -8.61 -22.74 -14.62
N PRO A 169 -8.43 -21.48 -15.05
CA PRO A 169 -7.16 -20.79 -14.85
C PRO A 169 -6.90 -20.58 -13.35
N PRO A 170 -5.64 -20.63 -12.88
CA PRO A 170 -5.31 -20.43 -11.48
C PRO A 170 -5.68 -19.01 -11.04
N LEU A 171 -6.41 -18.89 -9.93
CA LEU A 171 -6.45 -17.62 -9.19
C LEU A 171 -5.07 -17.41 -8.58
N ASP A 172 -4.38 -16.35 -9.04
CA ASP A 172 -3.11 -15.92 -8.49
C ASP A 172 -3.25 -15.73 -6.97
N SER A 173 -2.70 -16.68 -6.24
CA SER A 173 -2.66 -16.70 -4.79
C SER A 173 -1.45 -15.88 -4.36
N ARG A 174 -1.59 -14.54 -4.33
CA ARG A 174 -0.60 -13.70 -3.64
C ARG A 174 -0.87 -13.75 -2.12
N PRO A 175 0.16 -14.00 -1.29
CA PRO A 175 -0.01 -14.01 0.16
C PRO A 175 -0.33 -12.60 0.66
N VAL A 176 -1.48 -12.45 1.31
CA VAL A 176 -1.85 -11.25 2.07
C VAL A 176 -1.12 -11.30 3.42
N PRO A 177 -0.42 -10.25 3.87
CA PRO A 177 0.16 -10.21 5.21
C PRO A 177 -0.93 -10.04 6.28
N PRO A 178 -0.77 -10.58 7.50
CA PRO A 178 -1.82 -10.57 8.51
C PRO A 178 -1.96 -9.18 9.14
N LEU A 179 -3.12 -8.54 8.93
CA LEU A 179 -3.57 -7.40 9.74
C LEU A 179 -3.98 -7.90 11.13
N LYS A 180 -3.11 -7.69 12.12
CA LYS A 180 -3.51 -7.63 13.54
C LYS A 180 -4.16 -6.27 13.79
N GLY A 181 -5.44 -6.25 14.17
CA GLY A 181 -6.12 -5.03 14.63
C GLY A 181 -7.55 -5.31 15.13
N SER A 182 -7.77 -4.98 16.39
CA SER A 182 -8.91 -5.26 17.29
C SER A 182 -10.30 -4.69 16.86
N PRO A 183 -11.40 -5.09 17.53
CA PRO A 183 -12.76 -4.83 17.07
C PRO A 183 -13.32 -3.49 17.57
N GLY A 184 -14.20 -2.88 16.77
CA GLY A 184 -15.19 -1.92 17.24
C GLY A 184 -15.26 -0.62 16.44
N CYS A 185 -16.36 -0.42 15.71
CA CYS A 185 -17.26 0.75 15.80
C CYS A 185 -18.26 0.75 14.63
N PRO A 186 -19.57 0.96 14.86
CA PRO A 186 -20.55 1.07 13.78
C PRO A 186 -20.51 2.46 13.15
N LEU A 187 -20.52 2.51 11.81
CA LEU A 187 -20.71 3.71 11.01
C LEU A 187 -22.10 4.33 11.25
N GLY A 188 -22.14 5.62 11.58
CA GLY A 188 -23.32 6.48 11.37
C GLY A 188 -23.12 7.36 10.12
N PRO A 189 -24.17 7.71 9.36
CA PRO A 189 -24.05 8.54 8.16
C PRO A 189 -23.99 10.03 8.52
N ALA A 190 -23.05 10.77 7.94
CA ALA A 190 -22.98 12.23 8.00
C ALA A 190 -23.50 12.85 6.68
N PRO A 191 -24.42 13.84 6.72
CA PRO A 191 -24.85 14.55 5.52
C PRO A 191 -24.08 15.86 5.29
N LEU A 192 -23.46 15.93 4.10
CA LEU A 192 -23.38 17.03 3.12
C LEU A 192 -23.18 18.47 3.63
N LEU A 193 -21.97 19.01 3.42
CA LEU A 193 -21.68 20.45 3.40
C LEU A 193 -21.73 20.97 1.96
N SER A 194 -22.63 21.92 1.70
CA SER A 194 -22.79 22.65 0.43
C SER A 194 -21.61 23.61 0.15
N PRO A 195 -21.34 23.99 -1.11
CA PRO A 195 -20.23 24.89 -1.45
C PRO A 195 -20.54 26.35 -1.08
N ARG A 196 -19.55 27.04 -0.50
CA ARG A 196 -19.61 28.46 -0.14
C ARG A 196 -19.30 29.35 -1.37
N PRO A 197 -20.02 30.48 -1.60
CA PRO A 197 -19.73 31.37 -2.72
C PRO A 197 -18.52 32.27 -2.46
N SER A 198 -17.74 32.49 -3.52
CA SER A 198 -16.53 33.31 -3.60
C SER A 198 -16.83 34.80 -3.37
N GLN A 199 -16.03 35.48 -2.54
CA GLN A 199 -16.03 36.95 -2.40
C GLN A 199 -14.76 37.52 -3.06
N PRO A 200 -14.82 38.71 -3.70
CA PRO A 200 -13.68 39.33 -4.36
C PRO A 200 -12.83 40.18 -3.39
N GLU A 201 -11.52 40.16 -3.60
CA GLU A 201 -10.50 40.83 -2.79
C GLU A 201 -10.35 42.33 -3.14
N PRO A 202 -10.16 43.25 -2.17
CA PRO A 202 -9.96 44.68 -2.47
C PRO A 202 -8.48 45.03 -2.74
N PRO A 203 -8.20 46.09 -3.50
CA PRO A 203 -6.85 46.42 -3.93
C PRO A 203 -5.99 47.01 -2.80
N HIS A 204 -4.75 46.54 -2.73
CA HIS A 204 -3.70 47.06 -1.87
C HIS A 204 -3.38 48.53 -2.21
N ARG A 205 -3.14 49.33 -1.17
CA ARG A 205 -2.60 50.68 -1.26
C ARG A 205 -1.20 50.71 -0.68
#